data_AF-A0A2V8NQX7-F1
#
_entry.id   AF-A0A2V8NQX7-F1
#
_cell.length_a   1.000
_cell.length_b   1.000
_cell.length_c   1.000
_cell.angle_alpha   90.00
_cell.angle_beta   90.00
_cell.angle_gamma   90.00
#
_symmetry.space_group_name_H-M   'P 1'
#
loop_
_entity.id
_entity.type
_entity.pdbx_description
1 polymer ?
#
loop_
_entity_poly.entity_id
_entity_poly.type
_entity_poly.pdbx_seq_one_letter_code
_entity_poly.pdbx_strand_id
1 'polypeptide(L)'
;MWRYFLGGGEAKRNIRAGLLFAGLALAGPVANAQNYRGEAVPVVERADPVEFSRLRFLTFVFGREGPMDAPLRTPPVTGREYFVEADVFGIESAAGIRFELVDGTGHSLHTLTMWKASDGSTDGEFYGFVTVPNQAFRAAVSGTNTAGAAFRSTLDTLFQPAANGPPEQPVLPAGLSPNQSVQLQGMVAAYRQQLKAQVARASAEHPDGVITLGRAVVSRIVYEPLNSVSGTPIGVRLRYSMQFPSRQTIVAMPHVFPVYQPAAWRGVVAMKSLAGTITPAPEMVGVQSLQDVITYGVAATYQAGTTYTFTVDMVPDYVFQGTQTGRFCIHNQKVTNRAAWEAIMASQAAVPYSISISDTETSANIPAFFPQGTFYESFAAGGAFDCGPVPNIRF
;
A
#
# COMPACT_ATOMS: atom_id res chain seq x y z
N MET A 1 4.74 -31.33 -24.90
CA MET A 1 5.12 -32.52 -25.69
C MET A 1 4.36 -32.43 -27.02
N TRP A 2 5.09 -32.20 -28.13
CA TRP A 2 4.79 -32.52 -29.55
C TRP A 2 3.54 -31.88 -30.21
N ARG A 3 3.69 -30.94 -31.16
CA ARG A 3 3.92 -31.06 -32.64
C ARG A 3 2.66 -31.56 -33.39
N TYR A 4 2.23 -31.13 -34.59
CA TYR A 4 2.48 -30.09 -35.61
C TYR A 4 1.38 -30.36 -36.67
N PHE A 5 0.88 -29.37 -37.41
CA PHE A 5 0.64 -29.56 -38.86
C PHE A 5 0.75 -28.24 -39.62
N LEU A 6 1.31 -28.36 -40.82
CA LEU A 6 1.94 -27.34 -41.67
C LEU A 6 1.03 -26.90 -42.83
N GLY A 7 1.40 -25.76 -43.42
CA GLY A 7 1.17 -25.41 -44.84
C GLY A 7 0.64 -23.98 -44.98
N GLY A 8 1.23 -23.05 -45.70
CA GLY A 8 2.36 -23.04 -46.63
C GLY A 8 2.22 -21.76 -47.48
N GLY A 9 3.32 -21.15 -47.95
CA GLY A 9 3.25 -20.05 -48.92
C GLY A 9 4.33 -18.99 -48.75
N GLU A 10 5.48 -19.22 -49.40
CA GLU A 10 6.57 -18.26 -49.56
C GLU A 10 6.14 -17.03 -50.37
N ALA A 11 6.60 -15.85 -49.96
CA ALA A 11 6.92 -14.75 -50.87
C ALA A 11 8.17 -14.01 -50.38
N LYS A 12 9.28 -14.26 -51.08
CA LYS A 12 10.58 -13.61 -50.89
C LYS A 12 10.49 -12.12 -51.25
N ARG A 13 10.86 -11.23 -50.33
CA ARG A 13 11.35 -9.89 -50.67
C ARG A 13 12.64 -9.59 -49.93
N ASN A 14 13.72 -9.59 -50.70
CA ASN A 14 15.01 -9.02 -50.33
C ASN A 14 14.86 -7.51 -50.13
N ILE A 15 15.23 -7.01 -48.95
CA ILE A 15 15.63 -5.61 -48.76
C ILE A 15 16.97 -5.63 -48.02
N ARG A 16 18.04 -5.36 -48.77
CA ARG A 16 19.33 -4.90 -48.24
C ARG A 16 19.30 -3.38 -48.23
N ALA A 17 19.43 -2.78 -47.06
CA ALA A 17 19.93 -1.43 -46.76
C ALA A 17 19.73 -1.30 -45.24
N GLY A 18 20.74 -1.18 -44.39
CA GLY A 18 21.77 -0.16 -44.40
C GLY A 18 21.86 0.29 -42.94
N LEU A 19 23.07 0.23 -42.37
CA LEU A 19 23.39 0.68 -41.02
C LEU A 19 22.80 2.07 -40.74
N LEU A 20 22.12 2.22 -39.60
CA LEU A 20 22.05 3.48 -38.86
C LEU A 20 22.15 3.16 -37.37
N PHE A 21 23.39 3.11 -36.89
CA PHE A 21 23.72 3.35 -35.48
C PHE A 21 23.18 4.74 -35.13
N ALA A 22 22.19 4.80 -34.24
CA ALA A 22 21.67 6.07 -33.73
C ALA A 22 21.74 6.04 -32.19
N GLY A 23 22.62 6.88 -31.65
CA GLY A 23 22.52 7.40 -30.29
C GLY A 23 23.27 6.64 -29.19
N LEU A 24 24.60 6.60 -29.26
CA LEU A 24 25.42 6.61 -28.05
C LEU A 24 25.08 7.88 -27.27
N ALA A 25 24.32 7.74 -26.18
CA ALA A 25 24.26 8.78 -25.16
C ALA A 25 25.66 8.91 -24.57
N LEU A 26 26.30 10.06 -24.79
CA LEU A 26 27.56 10.41 -24.16
C LEU A 26 27.36 10.46 -22.65
N ALA A 27 27.73 9.36 -21.98
CA ALA A 27 27.88 9.32 -20.53
C ALA A 27 29.07 10.20 -20.15
N GLY A 28 28.80 11.46 -19.79
CA GLY A 28 29.78 12.30 -19.14
C GLY A 28 30.13 11.73 -17.76
N PRO A 29 31.39 11.87 -17.30
CA PRO A 29 31.79 11.41 -15.97
C PRO A 29 30.98 12.10 -14.87
N VAL A 30 30.51 11.31 -13.92
CA VAL A 30 29.74 11.71 -12.73
C VAL A 30 30.64 12.49 -11.78
N ALA A 31 30.82 13.79 -12.01
CA ALA A 31 31.74 14.62 -11.23
C ALA A 31 31.09 15.80 -10.50
N ASN A 32 29.76 15.97 -10.54
CA ASN A 32 29.10 17.04 -9.79
C ASN A 32 27.87 16.53 -9.03
N ALA A 33 28.02 16.31 -7.72
CA ALA A 33 26.93 16.03 -6.79
C ALA A 33 25.88 17.17 -6.75
N GLN A 34 26.23 18.37 -7.22
CA GLN A 34 25.29 19.47 -7.42
C GLN A 34 24.21 19.17 -8.47
N ASN A 35 24.49 18.27 -9.43
CA ASN A 35 23.55 17.89 -10.49
C ASN A 35 22.45 16.91 -10.02
N TYR A 36 22.54 16.39 -8.79
CA TYR A 36 21.60 15.42 -8.23
C TYR A 36 20.70 16.01 -7.14
N ARG A 37 20.37 17.29 -7.27
CA ARG A 37 19.39 17.98 -6.44
C ARG A 37 18.24 18.43 -7.31
N GLY A 38 17.02 18.32 -6.81
CA GLY A 38 15.87 18.76 -7.58
C GLY A 38 14.55 18.56 -6.84
N GLU A 39 13.49 18.87 -7.55
CA GLU A 39 12.12 18.60 -7.13
C GLU A 39 11.54 17.54 -8.07
N ALA A 40 11.06 16.45 -7.48
CA ALA A 40 10.30 15.44 -8.19
C ALA A 40 8.83 15.90 -8.25
N VAL A 41 8.25 15.85 -9.45
CA VAL A 41 6.85 16.25 -9.65
C VAL A 41 5.96 15.12 -9.14
N PRO A 42 5.08 15.36 -8.14
CA PRO A 42 4.12 14.37 -7.71
C PRO A 42 3.10 14.13 -8.82
N VAL A 43 2.81 12.86 -9.06
CA VAL A 43 1.77 12.36 -9.96
C VAL A 43 0.79 11.58 -9.10
N VAL A 44 -0.49 11.81 -9.35
CA VAL A 44 -1.58 11.10 -8.68
C VAL A 44 -2.01 9.97 -9.61
N GLU A 45 -1.78 8.73 -9.20
CA GLU A 45 -2.19 7.56 -9.97
C GLU A 45 -3.60 7.17 -9.56
N ARG A 46 -4.49 7.00 -10.55
CA ARG A 46 -5.89 6.66 -10.31
C ARG A 46 -6.37 5.60 -11.28
N ALA A 47 -7.00 4.55 -10.78
CA ALA A 47 -7.73 3.59 -11.59
C ALA A 47 -9.19 4.04 -11.75
N ASP A 48 -9.65 4.05 -13.00
CA ASP A 48 -11.05 4.33 -13.39
C ASP A 48 -11.45 3.23 -14.38
N PRO A 49 -12.65 2.62 -14.29
CA PRO A 49 -13.78 2.98 -13.42
C PRO A 49 -13.61 2.60 -11.93
N VAL A 50 -14.35 3.29 -11.06
CA VAL A 50 -14.63 2.82 -9.69
C VAL A 50 -15.57 1.61 -9.78
N GLU A 51 -15.16 0.46 -9.25
CA GLU A 51 -15.90 -0.79 -9.38
C GLU A 51 -16.21 -1.41 -8.01
N PHE A 52 -17.45 -1.81 -7.80
CA PHE A 52 -17.80 -2.65 -6.66
C PHE A 52 -17.29 -4.06 -6.94
N SER A 53 -16.22 -4.47 -6.27
CA SER A 53 -15.59 -5.75 -6.57
C SER A 53 -16.17 -6.89 -5.73
N ARG A 54 -16.60 -6.61 -4.50
CA ARG A 54 -17.05 -7.67 -3.58
C ARG A 54 -17.93 -7.16 -2.43
N LEU A 55 -18.92 -7.95 -2.04
CA LEU A 55 -19.58 -7.87 -0.73
C LEU A 55 -19.60 -9.28 -0.12
N ARG A 56 -19.12 -9.43 1.12
CA ARG A 56 -19.10 -10.70 1.84
C ARG A 56 -19.88 -10.60 3.13
N PHE A 57 -20.67 -11.63 3.39
CA PHE A 57 -21.21 -11.88 4.72
C PHE A 57 -20.16 -12.60 5.54
N LEU A 58 -19.93 -12.12 6.76
CA LEU A 58 -18.89 -12.63 7.64
C LEU A 58 -19.51 -13.36 8.83
N THR A 59 -18.70 -14.21 9.45
CA THR A 59 -18.93 -14.83 10.74
C THR A 59 -17.68 -14.74 11.59
N PHE A 60 -17.79 -14.98 12.89
CA PHE A 60 -16.65 -14.87 13.81
C PHE A 60 -16.02 -16.24 14.09
N VAL A 61 -14.70 -16.30 13.98
CA VAL A 61 -13.88 -17.48 14.27
C VAL A 61 -12.72 -17.09 15.20
N PHE A 62 -11.96 -18.05 15.69
CA PHE A 62 -10.77 -17.77 16.51
C PHE A 62 -9.49 -18.07 15.75
N GLY A 63 -8.65 -17.04 15.61
CA GLY A 63 -7.27 -17.13 15.18
C GLY A 63 -6.30 -17.23 16.35
N ARG A 64 -5.00 -17.17 16.05
CA ARG A 64 -3.93 -17.19 17.06
C ARG A 64 -3.97 -15.98 18.00
N GLU A 65 -4.46 -14.85 17.52
CA GLU A 65 -4.44 -13.56 18.22
C GLU A 65 -5.79 -13.17 18.84
N GLY A 66 -6.84 -13.99 18.66
CA GLY A 66 -8.17 -13.74 19.21
C GLY A 66 -9.30 -13.96 18.21
N PRO A 67 -10.49 -13.38 18.48
CA PRO A 67 -11.58 -13.36 17.52
C PRO A 67 -11.13 -12.69 16.22
N MET A 68 -11.47 -13.32 15.10
CA MET A 68 -11.28 -12.79 13.76
C MET A 68 -12.52 -13.08 12.93
N ASP A 69 -12.68 -12.38 11.83
CA ASP A 69 -13.73 -12.60 10.87
C ASP A 69 -13.35 -13.68 9.84
N ALA A 70 -14.37 -14.36 9.34
CA ALA A 70 -14.23 -15.33 8.27
C ALA A 70 -15.46 -15.28 7.36
N PRO A 71 -15.33 -15.68 6.09
CA PRO A 71 -16.48 -15.72 5.19
C PRO A 71 -17.57 -16.68 5.68
N LEU A 72 -18.82 -16.22 5.67
CA LEU A 72 -19.98 -17.05 5.92
C LEU A 72 -20.08 -18.13 4.83
N ARG A 73 -20.11 -19.40 5.24
CA ARG A 73 -20.11 -20.55 4.31
C ARG A 73 -21.51 -20.95 3.82
N THR A 74 -22.55 -20.42 4.45
CA THR A 74 -23.95 -20.68 4.11
C THR A 74 -24.59 -19.42 3.55
N PRO A 75 -25.70 -19.53 2.80
CA PRO A 75 -26.49 -18.35 2.44
C PRO A 75 -26.89 -17.54 3.70
N PRO A 76 -26.94 -16.20 3.61
CA PRO A 76 -27.42 -15.38 4.72
C PRO A 76 -28.91 -15.65 4.98
N VAL A 77 -29.33 -15.62 6.25
CA VAL A 77 -30.71 -15.91 6.66
C VAL A 77 -31.54 -14.63 6.68
N THR A 78 -32.73 -14.66 6.08
CA THR A 78 -33.71 -13.55 6.09
C THR A 78 -33.91 -12.95 7.48
N GLY A 79 -33.92 -11.62 7.57
CA GLY A 79 -34.18 -10.86 8.80
C GLY A 79 -33.06 -10.91 9.83
N ARG A 80 -32.03 -11.75 9.61
CA ARG A 80 -30.85 -11.80 10.48
C ARG A 80 -29.87 -10.72 10.09
N GLU A 81 -29.18 -10.20 11.09
CA GLU A 81 -28.13 -9.24 10.91
C GLU A 81 -26.75 -9.90 10.89
N TYR A 82 -25.95 -9.56 9.88
CA TYR A 82 -24.58 -10.03 9.71
C TYR A 82 -23.59 -8.87 9.65
N PHE A 83 -22.38 -9.12 10.11
CA PHE A 83 -21.24 -8.26 9.79
C PHE A 83 -20.84 -8.51 8.33
N VAL A 84 -20.53 -7.44 7.60
CA VAL A 84 -20.17 -7.52 6.18
C VAL A 84 -18.89 -6.75 5.89
N GLU A 85 -18.16 -7.24 4.89
CA GLU A 85 -17.00 -6.60 4.27
C GLU A 85 -17.36 -6.28 2.82
N ALA A 86 -17.01 -5.08 2.37
CA ALA A 86 -17.17 -4.61 1.01
C ALA A 86 -15.83 -4.13 0.47
N ASP A 87 -15.50 -4.51 -0.77
CA ASP A 87 -14.31 -4.01 -1.47
C ASP A 87 -14.70 -3.20 -2.69
N VAL A 88 -14.00 -2.10 -2.88
CA VAL A 88 -14.17 -1.19 -4.02
C VAL A 88 -12.82 -1.02 -4.71
N PHE A 89 -12.75 -1.45 -5.97
CA PHE A 89 -11.58 -1.20 -6.81
C PHE A 89 -11.62 0.22 -7.38
N GLY A 90 -10.44 0.86 -7.51
CA GLY A 90 -10.34 2.23 -7.99
C GLY A 90 -10.87 3.26 -6.99
N ILE A 91 -10.86 2.96 -5.69
CA ILE A 91 -11.35 3.88 -4.65
C ILE A 91 -10.61 5.22 -4.66
N GLU A 92 -9.36 5.22 -5.13
CA GLU A 92 -8.55 6.41 -5.37
C GLU A 92 -9.08 7.29 -6.52
N SER A 93 -10.14 6.89 -7.23
CA SER A 93 -10.90 7.76 -8.13
C SER A 93 -12.18 8.34 -7.52
N ALA A 94 -12.66 7.81 -6.39
CA ALA A 94 -13.90 8.26 -5.74
C ALA A 94 -13.68 9.46 -4.80
N ALA A 95 -14.58 10.44 -4.83
CA ALA A 95 -14.61 11.56 -3.88
C ALA A 95 -15.59 11.30 -2.71
N GLY A 96 -16.68 10.60 -3.00
CA GLY A 96 -17.65 10.15 -2.00
C GLY A 96 -18.34 8.88 -2.47
N ILE A 97 -18.78 8.05 -1.52
CA ILE A 97 -19.32 6.74 -1.82
C ILE A 97 -20.47 6.37 -0.89
N ARG A 98 -21.46 5.66 -1.43
CA ARG A 98 -22.63 5.16 -0.70
C ARG A 98 -22.90 3.72 -1.10
N PHE A 99 -23.20 2.89 -0.12
CA PHE A 99 -23.52 1.48 -0.30
C PHE A 99 -25.02 1.24 -0.17
N GLU A 100 -25.58 0.41 -1.04
CA GLU A 100 -27.01 0.12 -1.09
C GLU A 100 -27.24 -1.37 -1.32
N LEU A 101 -28.30 -1.92 -0.71
CA LEU A 101 -28.92 -3.16 -1.19
C LEU A 101 -29.96 -2.79 -2.23
N VAL A 102 -30.00 -3.54 -3.31
CA VAL A 102 -30.93 -3.33 -4.42
C VAL A 102 -31.64 -4.63 -4.78
N ASP A 103 -32.84 -4.56 -5.33
CA ASP A 103 -33.53 -5.75 -5.82
C ASP A 103 -32.90 -6.30 -7.12
N GLY A 104 -33.44 -7.39 -7.65
CA GLY A 104 -32.99 -7.98 -8.91
C GLY A 104 -33.15 -7.07 -10.14
N THR A 105 -33.96 -6.02 -10.05
CA THR A 105 -34.19 -5.01 -11.10
C THR A 105 -33.37 -3.73 -10.88
N GLY A 106 -32.64 -3.62 -9.77
CA GLY A 106 -31.78 -2.50 -9.44
C GLY A 106 -32.43 -1.40 -8.59
N HIS A 107 -33.68 -1.56 -8.13
CA HIS A 107 -34.30 -0.59 -7.22
C HIS A 107 -33.69 -0.68 -5.82
N SER A 108 -33.47 0.48 -5.19
CA SER A 108 -32.91 0.54 -3.83
C SER A 108 -33.89 -0.04 -2.82
N LEU A 109 -33.39 -0.97 -2.00
CA LEU A 109 -34.11 -1.57 -0.87
C LEU A 109 -33.70 -0.91 0.44
N HIS A 110 -32.40 -0.67 0.60
CA HIS A 110 -31.85 -0.10 1.82
C HIS A 110 -30.49 0.55 1.56
N THR A 111 -30.25 1.72 2.16
CA THR A 111 -28.90 2.30 2.23
C THR A 111 -28.15 1.67 3.41
N LEU A 112 -26.90 1.28 3.18
CA LEU A 112 -26.06 0.65 4.18
C LEU A 112 -25.19 1.68 4.90
N THR A 113 -25.16 1.61 6.23
CA THR A 113 -24.17 2.32 7.03
C THR A 113 -22.88 1.51 7.04
N MET A 114 -21.87 2.00 6.35
CA MET A 114 -20.54 1.41 6.29
C MET A 114 -19.49 2.39 6.82
N TRP A 115 -18.31 1.88 7.20
CA TRP A 115 -17.12 2.66 7.47
C TRP A 115 -15.92 2.06 6.74
N LYS A 116 -14.92 2.89 6.44
CA LYS A 116 -13.69 2.46 5.76
C LYS A 116 -12.77 1.73 6.75
N ALA A 117 -12.11 0.66 6.30
CA ALA A 117 -11.24 -0.16 7.14
C ALA A 117 -10.00 0.59 7.66
N SER A 118 -9.40 1.40 6.79
CA SER A 118 -8.28 2.29 7.12
C SER A 118 -8.46 3.69 6.52
N ASP A 119 -7.61 4.63 6.93
CA ASP A 119 -7.60 5.99 6.35
C ASP A 119 -6.79 6.08 5.04
N GLY A 120 -6.19 4.97 4.57
CA GLY A 120 -5.37 4.96 3.36
C GLY A 120 -6.19 5.24 2.10
N SER A 121 -5.69 6.11 1.21
CA SER A 121 -6.48 6.57 0.07
C SER A 121 -6.67 5.49 -1.01
N THR A 122 -5.81 4.49 -1.04
CA THR A 122 -5.87 3.34 -1.95
C THR A 122 -6.58 2.11 -1.36
N ASP A 123 -6.94 2.16 -0.07
CA ASP A 123 -7.61 1.04 0.59
C ASP A 123 -9.11 1.02 0.25
N GLY A 124 -9.52 0.02 -0.52
CA GLY A 124 -10.89 -0.14 -0.99
C GLY A 124 -11.82 -0.84 -0.02
N GLU A 125 -11.36 -1.20 1.18
CA GLU A 125 -12.09 -2.04 2.11
C GLU A 125 -13.02 -1.24 3.04
N PHE A 126 -14.24 -1.73 3.19
CA PHE A 126 -15.28 -1.14 4.02
C PHE A 126 -16.00 -2.22 4.83
N TYR A 127 -16.49 -1.85 6.00
CA TYR A 127 -17.22 -2.74 6.88
C TYR A 127 -18.57 -2.16 7.27
N GLY A 128 -19.50 -3.04 7.60
CA GLY A 128 -20.84 -2.64 8.03
C GLY A 128 -21.63 -3.78 8.65
N PHE A 129 -22.89 -3.51 8.98
CA PHE A 129 -23.86 -4.55 9.31
C PHE A 129 -25.02 -4.49 8.34
N VAL A 130 -25.51 -5.67 7.97
CA VAL A 130 -26.64 -5.82 7.05
C VAL A 130 -27.69 -6.70 7.70
N THR A 131 -28.91 -6.17 7.84
CA THR A 131 -30.11 -6.97 8.05
C THR A 131 -30.57 -7.52 6.70
N VAL A 132 -30.57 -8.83 6.57
CA VAL A 132 -30.80 -9.51 5.29
C VAL A 132 -32.27 -9.34 4.87
N PRO A 133 -32.55 -8.80 3.66
CA PRO A 133 -33.90 -8.70 3.13
C PRO A 133 -34.61 -10.06 3.03
N ASN A 134 -35.94 -10.03 2.99
CA ASN A 134 -36.78 -11.23 2.80
C ASN A 134 -36.96 -11.63 1.33
N GLN A 135 -36.16 -11.07 0.42
CA GLN A 135 -36.20 -11.30 -1.01
C GLN A 135 -34.78 -11.34 -1.58
N ALA A 136 -34.61 -11.88 -2.79
CA ALA A 136 -33.33 -11.85 -3.48
C ALA A 136 -32.88 -10.41 -3.73
N PHE A 137 -31.59 -10.15 -3.53
CA PHE A 137 -31.02 -8.81 -3.63
C PHE A 137 -29.59 -8.83 -4.18
N ARG A 138 -29.15 -7.70 -4.71
CA ARG A 138 -27.77 -7.39 -5.05
C ARG A 138 -27.27 -6.28 -4.14
N ALA A 139 -25.98 -6.01 -4.19
CA ALA A 139 -25.42 -4.81 -3.58
C ALA A 139 -24.92 -3.86 -4.66
N ALA A 140 -25.09 -2.58 -4.43
CA ALA A 140 -24.63 -1.52 -5.30
C ALA A 140 -23.79 -0.52 -4.50
N VAL A 141 -22.88 0.11 -5.22
CA VAL A 141 -22.12 1.24 -4.74
C VAL A 141 -22.33 2.40 -5.71
N SER A 142 -22.56 3.59 -5.18
CA SER A 142 -22.74 4.79 -5.98
C SER A 142 -22.03 5.98 -5.34
N GLY A 143 -21.79 7.02 -6.12
CA GLY A 143 -21.08 8.19 -5.61
C GLY A 143 -20.68 9.16 -6.70
N THR A 144 -19.72 10.02 -6.36
CA THR A 144 -19.09 10.96 -7.28
C THR A 144 -17.60 10.69 -7.34
N ASN A 145 -17.03 10.68 -8.54
CA ASN A 145 -15.58 10.59 -8.71
C ASN A 145 -14.91 11.96 -8.41
N THR A 146 -13.58 11.96 -8.40
CA THR A 146 -12.76 13.16 -8.15
C THR A 146 -12.88 14.25 -9.22
N ALA A 147 -13.48 13.94 -10.37
CA ALA A 147 -13.85 14.92 -11.40
C ALA A 147 -15.28 15.45 -11.25
N GLY A 148 -16.03 14.99 -10.23
CA GLY A 148 -17.42 15.36 -9.98
C GLY A 148 -18.45 14.59 -10.79
N ALA A 149 -18.04 13.62 -11.62
CA ALA A 149 -18.97 12.77 -12.35
C ALA A 149 -19.58 11.70 -11.44
N ALA A 150 -20.89 11.49 -11.57
CA ALA A 150 -21.58 10.44 -10.83
C ALA A 150 -21.20 9.05 -11.38
N PHE A 151 -21.07 8.07 -10.50
CA PHE A 151 -20.89 6.67 -10.87
C PHE A 151 -21.84 5.77 -10.07
N ARG A 152 -22.11 4.59 -10.64
CA ARG A 152 -22.79 3.49 -9.97
C ARG A 152 -22.24 2.17 -10.48
N SER A 153 -21.87 1.29 -9.56
CA SER A 153 -21.43 -0.07 -9.86
C SER A 153 -22.28 -1.03 -9.01
N THR A 154 -22.81 -2.08 -9.64
CA THR A 154 -23.68 -3.08 -8.97
C THR A 154 -23.03 -4.44 -9.09
N LEU A 155 -22.99 -5.20 -8.00
CA LEU A 155 -22.45 -6.55 -8.02
C LEU A 155 -23.32 -7.49 -8.87
N ASP A 156 -22.65 -8.28 -9.70
CA ASP A 156 -23.26 -9.35 -10.48
C ASP A 156 -23.71 -10.54 -9.63
N THR A 157 -23.33 -10.59 -8.35
CA THR A 157 -23.81 -11.60 -7.41
C THR A 157 -25.24 -11.27 -6.94
N LEU A 158 -26.19 -12.16 -7.24
CA LEU A 158 -27.53 -12.15 -6.67
C LEU A 158 -27.56 -13.02 -5.41
N PHE A 159 -27.70 -12.38 -4.24
CA PHE A 159 -27.83 -13.09 -2.97
C PHE A 159 -29.24 -13.66 -2.84
N GLN A 160 -29.32 -14.93 -2.44
CA GLN A 160 -30.56 -15.66 -2.23
C GLN A 160 -30.69 -15.97 -0.73
N PRO A 161 -31.44 -15.16 0.05
CA PRO A 161 -31.62 -15.40 1.47
C PRO A 161 -32.24 -16.77 1.76
N ALA A 162 -31.73 -17.45 2.78
CA ALA A 162 -32.40 -18.62 3.33
C ALA A 162 -33.57 -18.18 4.22
N ALA A 163 -34.73 -18.83 4.07
CA ALA A 163 -35.89 -18.55 4.92
C ALA A 163 -35.64 -18.88 6.40
N ASN A 164 -34.86 -19.94 6.65
CA ASN A 164 -34.51 -20.42 7.99
C ASN A 164 -33.05 -20.87 8.01
N GLY A 165 -32.42 -20.82 9.19
CA GLY A 165 -31.09 -21.37 9.42
C GLY A 165 -30.76 -21.40 10.91
N PRO A 166 -29.79 -22.22 11.35
CA PRO A 166 -29.38 -22.26 12.75
C PRO A 166 -28.93 -20.86 13.20
N PRO A 167 -29.08 -20.49 14.49
CA PRO A 167 -28.51 -19.26 15.01
C PRO A 167 -27.05 -19.13 14.61
N GLU A 168 -26.62 -17.93 14.25
CA GLU A 168 -25.20 -17.70 14.01
C GLU A 168 -24.45 -17.94 15.33
N GLN A 169 -23.55 -18.92 15.32
CA GLN A 169 -22.66 -19.18 16.45
C GLN A 169 -21.22 -19.01 16.00
N PRO A 170 -20.36 -18.41 16.84
CA PRO A 170 -18.94 -18.33 16.52
C PRO A 170 -18.37 -19.74 16.38
N VAL A 171 -17.45 -19.89 15.42
CA VAL A 171 -16.72 -21.15 15.26
C VAL A 171 -15.63 -21.19 16.32
N LEU A 172 -15.83 -22.03 17.34
CA LEU A 172 -14.87 -22.22 18.41
C LEU A 172 -13.85 -23.32 18.08
N PRO A 173 -12.62 -23.24 18.61
CA PRO A 173 -11.66 -24.34 18.60
C PRO A 173 -12.25 -25.65 19.14
N ALA A 174 -11.79 -26.79 18.63
CA ALA A 174 -12.21 -28.10 19.11
C ALA A 174 -11.61 -28.44 20.49
N GLY A 175 -12.28 -29.31 21.26
CA GLY A 175 -11.75 -29.86 22.52
C GLY A 175 -11.80 -28.91 23.72
N LEU A 176 -12.54 -27.81 23.63
CA LEU A 176 -12.68 -26.85 24.72
C LEU A 176 -13.57 -27.38 25.86
N SER A 177 -13.19 -27.08 27.10
CA SER A 177 -14.06 -27.24 28.25
C SER A 177 -15.24 -26.24 28.20
N PRO A 178 -16.36 -26.50 28.89
CA PRO A 178 -17.50 -25.58 28.94
C PRO A 178 -17.12 -24.14 29.36
N ASN A 179 -16.23 -23.99 30.34
CA ASN A 179 -15.79 -22.67 30.81
C ASN A 179 -14.98 -21.91 29.75
N GLN A 180 -14.10 -22.61 29.02
CA GLN A 180 -13.35 -21.99 27.92
C GLN A 180 -14.29 -21.58 26.78
N SER A 181 -15.27 -22.41 26.44
CA SER A 181 -16.27 -22.07 25.42
C SER A 181 -17.05 -20.81 25.79
N VAL A 182 -17.50 -20.68 27.04
CA VAL A 182 -18.19 -19.48 27.55
C VAL A 182 -17.28 -18.25 27.48
N GLN A 183 -16.01 -18.37 27.89
CA GLN A 183 -15.05 -17.27 27.84
C GLN A 183 -14.84 -16.78 26.40
N LEU A 184 -14.60 -17.69 25.45
CA LEU A 184 -14.39 -17.33 24.05
C LEU A 184 -15.66 -16.72 23.43
N GLN A 185 -16.84 -17.25 23.73
CA GLN A 185 -18.10 -16.63 23.30
C GLN A 185 -18.25 -15.21 23.84
N GLY A 186 -17.86 -14.96 25.10
CA GLY A 186 -17.83 -13.62 25.68
C GLY A 186 -16.89 -12.67 24.94
N MET A 187 -15.72 -13.14 24.50
CA MET A 187 -14.78 -12.34 23.68
C MET A 187 -15.37 -11.97 22.33
N VAL A 188 -16.04 -12.90 21.64
CA VAL A 188 -16.74 -12.60 20.37
C VAL A 188 -17.85 -11.59 20.58
N ALA A 189 -18.64 -11.73 21.64
CA ALA A 189 -19.70 -10.79 21.96
C ALA A 189 -19.14 -9.37 22.20
N ALA A 190 -18.05 -9.25 22.96
CA ALA A 190 -17.36 -7.98 23.20
C ALA A 190 -16.82 -7.38 21.89
N TYR A 191 -16.20 -8.19 21.03
CA TYR A 191 -15.72 -7.75 19.72
C TYR A 191 -16.86 -7.26 18.82
N ARG A 192 -17.97 -7.99 18.74
CA ARG A 192 -19.17 -7.56 17.99
C ARG A 192 -19.73 -6.23 18.52
N GLN A 193 -19.70 -6.01 19.84
CA GLN A 193 -20.11 -4.72 20.43
C GLN A 193 -19.17 -3.57 20.04
N GLN A 194 -17.86 -3.81 19.96
CA GLN A 194 -16.92 -2.80 19.46
C GLN A 194 -17.20 -2.43 18.00
N LEU A 195 -17.49 -3.41 17.14
CA LEU A 195 -17.89 -3.17 15.75
C LEU A 195 -19.22 -2.41 15.68
N LYS A 196 -20.17 -2.68 16.56
CA LYS A 196 -21.42 -1.91 16.66
C LYS A 196 -21.22 -0.46 17.05
N ALA A 197 -20.26 -0.17 17.93
CA ALA A 197 -19.87 1.19 18.23
C ALA A 197 -19.24 1.91 17.02
N GLN A 198 -18.57 1.20 16.11
CA GLN A 198 -18.11 1.78 14.85
C GLN A 198 -19.27 2.14 13.92
N VAL A 199 -20.28 1.27 13.78
CA VAL A 199 -21.51 1.58 13.01
C VAL A 199 -22.19 2.84 13.55
N ALA A 200 -22.34 2.95 14.88
CA ALA A 200 -22.99 4.10 15.48
C ALA A 200 -22.23 5.40 15.20
N ARG A 201 -20.89 5.37 15.22
CA ARG A 201 -20.05 6.51 14.81
C ARG A 201 -20.22 6.84 13.33
N ALA A 202 -20.11 5.84 12.46
CA ALA A 202 -20.29 6.02 11.02
C ALA A 202 -21.68 6.58 10.67
N SER A 203 -22.74 6.12 11.37
CA SER A 203 -24.10 6.64 11.19
C SER A 203 -24.23 8.10 11.63
N ALA A 204 -23.50 8.52 12.66
CA ALA A 204 -23.49 9.92 13.11
C ALA A 204 -22.67 10.83 12.19
N GLU A 205 -21.55 10.31 11.66
CA GLU A 205 -20.68 11.03 10.72
C GLU A 205 -21.30 11.15 9.31
N HIS A 206 -22.06 10.15 8.90
CA HIS A 206 -22.64 10.01 7.56
C HIS A 206 -24.13 9.62 7.63
N PRO A 207 -25.02 10.53 8.10
CA PRO A 207 -26.43 10.21 8.32
C PRO A 207 -27.22 9.87 7.05
N ASP A 208 -26.73 10.26 5.88
CA ASP A 208 -27.28 9.94 4.56
C ASP A 208 -26.61 8.70 3.91
N GLY A 209 -25.67 8.07 4.61
CA GLY A 209 -24.88 6.93 4.15
C GLY A 209 -23.77 7.28 3.15
N VAL A 210 -23.52 8.58 2.90
CA VAL A 210 -22.44 9.02 2.00
C VAL A 210 -21.14 9.22 2.78
N ILE A 211 -20.17 8.36 2.52
CA ILE A 211 -18.81 8.45 3.08
C ILE A 211 -18.01 9.40 2.20
N THR A 212 -17.52 10.50 2.78
CA THR A 212 -16.60 11.42 2.09
C THR A 212 -15.17 10.91 2.20
N LEU A 213 -14.48 10.76 1.07
CA LEU A 213 -13.15 10.17 1.02
C LEU A 213 -12.08 11.27 1.02
N GLY A 214 -11.74 11.74 2.22
CA GLY A 214 -10.67 12.72 2.42
C GLY A 214 -9.29 12.16 2.04
N ARG A 215 -8.46 12.94 1.35
CA ARG A 215 -7.15 12.51 0.85
C ARG A 215 -6.04 13.41 1.34
N ALA A 216 -4.97 12.81 1.83
CA ALA A 216 -3.74 13.54 2.07
C ALA A 216 -3.18 14.07 0.73
N VAL A 217 -2.84 15.35 0.68
CA VAL A 217 -2.22 15.97 -0.49
C VAL A 217 -0.72 16.02 -0.27
N VAL A 218 0.03 15.27 -1.08
CA VAL A 218 1.50 15.30 -1.09
C VAL A 218 1.98 16.40 -2.04
N SER A 219 2.96 17.18 -1.59
CA SER A 219 3.55 18.26 -2.39
C SER A 219 5.03 18.47 -2.07
N ARG A 220 5.73 19.22 -2.92
CA ARG A 220 7.13 19.66 -2.72
C ARG A 220 8.09 18.51 -2.42
N ILE A 221 8.07 17.47 -3.24
CA ILE A 221 8.97 16.32 -3.08
C ILE A 221 10.37 16.73 -3.57
N VAL A 222 11.20 17.22 -2.67
CA VAL A 222 12.59 17.60 -2.94
C VAL A 222 13.51 16.43 -2.64
N TYR A 223 14.46 16.17 -3.53
CA TYR A 223 15.49 15.16 -3.34
C TYR A 223 16.89 15.78 -3.38
N GLU A 224 17.78 15.25 -2.55
CA GLU A 224 19.20 15.59 -2.56
C GLU A 224 20.07 14.38 -2.15
N PRO A 225 21.37 14.36 -2.48
CA PRO A 225 22.28 13.35 -1.98
C PRO A 225 22.33 13.37 -0.45
N LEU A 226 22.12 12.21 0.17
CA LEU A 226 22.47 12.01 1.57
C LEU A 226 23.98 11.76 1.62
N ASN A 227 24.73 12.66 2.25
CA ASN A 227 26.17 12.54 2.36
C ASN A 227 26.58 12.01 3.74
N SER A 228 27.65 11.23 3.76
CA SER A 228 28.38 10.87 4.98
C SER A 228 29.03 12.11 5.60
N VAL A 229 29.60 11.96 6.81
CA VAL A 229 30.37 13.01 7.47
C VAL A 229 31.57 13.47 6.64
N SER A 230 32.17 12.59 5.84
CA SER A 230 33.27 12.93 4.93
C SER A 230 32.81 13.56 3.60
N GLY A 231 31.51 13.73 3.40
CA GLY A 231 30.93 14.35 2.21
C GLY A 231 30.68 13.39 1.04
N THR A 232 30.91 12.08 1.20
CA THR A 232 30.63 11.08 0.17
C THR A 232 29.14 10.71 0.13
N PRO A 233 28.53 10.51 -1.06
CA PRO A 233 27.12 10.17 -1.16
C PRO A 233 26.87 8.73 -0.68
N ILE A 234 25.97 8.57 0.29
CA ILE A 234 25.60 7.28 0.90
C ILE A 234 24.12 6.93 0.70
N GLY A 235 23.35 7.81 0.08
CA GLY A 235 21.95 7.55 -0.23
C GLY A 235 21.22 8.79 -0.73
N VAL A 236 19.92 8.84 -0.45
CA VAL A 236 19.03 9.94 -0.82
C VAL A 236 18.38 10.53 0.42
N ARG A 237 18.31 11.85 0.49
CA ARG A 237 17.45 12.56 1.44
C ARG A 237 16.24 13.08 0.67
N LEU A 238 15.06 12.72 1.14
CA LEU A 238 13.79 13.24 0.65
C LEU A 238 13.22 14.25 1.63
N ARG A 239 12.69 15.35 1.11
CA ARG A 239 11.82 16.26 1.86
C ARG A 239 10.49 16.38 1.13
N TYR A 240 9.38 16.26 1.82
CA TYR A 240 8.05 16.42 1.22
C TYR A 240 7.06 16.96 2.24
N SER A 241 5.99 17.58 1.75
CA SER A 241 4.91 18.12 2.56
C SER A 241 3.63 17.32 2.35
N MET A 242 2.89 17.05 3.41
CA MET A 242 1.57 16.43 3.34
C MET A 242 0.53 17.29 4.07
N GLN A 243 -0.58 17.57 3.42
CA GLN A 243 -1.72 18.25 4.02
C GLN A 243 -2.90 17.29 4.17
N PHE A 244 -3.48 17.24 5.37
CA PHE A 244 -4.58 16.32 5.68
C PHE A 244 -5.91 17.08 5.80
N PRO A 245 -6.94 16.74 5.01
CA PRO A 245 -8.24 17.42 5.08
C PRO A 245 -9.08 16.96 6.28
N SER A 246 -8.80 15.78 6.81
CA SER A 246 -9.41 15.19 8.00
C SER A 246 -8.34 14.59 8.90
N ARG A 247 -8.70 14.20 10.13
CA ARG A 247 -7.81 13.39 10.98
C ARG A 247 -7.64 12.03 10.32
N GLN A 248 -6.41 11.58 10.12
CA GLN A 248 -6.10 10.32 9.42
C GLN A 248 -4.98 9.56 10.12
N THR A 249 -5.10 8.24 10.21
CA THR A 249 -4.10 7.32 10.73
C THR A 249 -3.57 6.46 9.60
N ILE A 250 -2.40 6.82 9.08
CA ILE A 250 -1.81 6.19 7.90
C ILE A 250 -0.31 5.99 8.07
N VAL A 251 0.27 5.07 7.29
CA VAL A 251 1.70 5.01 7.01
C VAL A 251 2.00 6.06 5.95
N ALA A 252 2.79 7.08 6.27
CA ALA A 252 3.08 8.20 5.35
C ALA A 252 4.53 8.21 4.86
N MET A 253 5.17 7.04 4.76
CA MET A 253 6.60 6.90 4.48
C MET A 253 6.90 6.70 2.99
N PRO A 254 8.06 7.17 2.50
CA PRO A 254 8.43 6.97 1.11
C PRO A 254 8.99 5.56 0.88
N HIS A 255 8.59 4.94 -0.23
CA HIS A 255 9.30 3.84 -0.86
C HIS A 255 10.04 4.38 -2.06
N VAL A 256 11.36 4.16 -2.09
CA VAL A 256 12.22 4.64 -3.18
C VAL A 256 12.99 3.46 -3.75
N PHE A 257 12.92 3.27 -5.06
CA PHE A 257 13.64 2.20 -5.73
C PHE A 257 14.21 2.66 -7.08
N PRO A 258 15.44 2.23 -7.43
CA PRO A 258 16.00 2.51 -8.73
C PRO A 258 15.24 1.76 -9.83
N VAL A 259 15.10 2.41 -10.99
CA VAL A 259 14.42 1.86 -12.16
C VAL A 259 15.48 1.40 -13.17
N TYR A 260 15.75 0.09 -13.16
CA TYR A 260 16.66 -0.55 -14.12
C TYR A 260 15.93 -1.14 -15.32
N GLN A 261 16.65 -1.24 -16.43
CA GLN A 261 16.31 -2.08 -17.58
C GLN A 261 17.31 -3.23 -17.63
N PRO A 262 16.86 -4.50 -17.67
CA PRO A 262 15.49 -4.99 -17.88
C PRO A 262 14.57 -4.97 -16.65
N ALA A 263 13.26 -5.06 -16.88
CA ALA A 263 12.23 -5.08 -15.82
C ALA A 263 12.42 -6.20 -14.78
N ALA A 264 13.09 -7.30 -15.14
CA ALA A 264 13.45 -8.38 -14.22
C ALA A 264 14.40 -7.94 -13.07
N TRP A 265 15.00 -6.75 -13.17
CA TRP A 265 15.85 -6.17 -12.13
C TRP A 265 15.10 -5.24 -11.17
N ARG A 266 13.79 -5.03 -11.39
CA ARG A 266 12.95 -4.25 -10.47
C ARG A 266 12.89 -4.94 -9.10
N GLY A 267 13.04 -4.16 -8.03
CA GLY A 267 12.99 -4.66 -6.66
C GLY A 267 14.19 -5.47 -6.20
N VAL A 268 15.23 -5.63 -7.03
CA VAL A 268 16.50 -6.29 -6.65
C VAL A 268 17.20 -5.52 -5.53
N VAL A 269 17.12 -4.21 -5.59
CA VAL A 269 17.61 -3.27 -4.58
C VAL A 269 16.57 -2.17 -4.41
N ALA A 270 16.45 -1.67 -3.19
CA ALA A 270 15.61 -0.53 -2.85
C ALA A 270 16.37 0.40 -1.89
N MET A 271 15.78 1.54 -1.60
CA MET A 271 16.21 2.38 -0.49
C MET A 271 15.32 2.09 0.71
N LYS A 272 15.91 2.12 1.90
CA LYS A 272 15.18 2.05 3.17
C LYS A 272 15.48 3.28 4.02
N SER A 273 14.52 3.65 4.85
CA SER A 273 14.69 4.72 5.84
C SER A 273 15.79 4.37 6.84
N LEU A 274 16.74 5.28 7.00
CA LEU A 274 17.76 5.26 8.04
C LEU A 274 17.32 6.13 9.23
N ALA A 275 16.89 7.35 8.94
CA ALA A 275 16.49 8.34 9.94
C ALA A 275 15.59 9.40 9.32
N GLY A 276 15.06 10.29 10.14
CA GLY A 276 14.32 11.43 9.64
C GLY A 276 13.62 12.24 10.71
N THR A 277 12.80 13.18 10.26
CA THR A 277 11.95 14.02 11.09
C THR A 277 10.59 14.23 10.42
N ILE A 278 9.58 14.49 11.25
CA ILE A 278 8.25 14.94 10.84
C ILE A 278 7.91 16.17 11.67
N THR A 279 7.56 17.28 11.02
CA THR A 279 7.24 18.55 11.69
C THR A 279 5.90 19.10 11.21
N PRO A 280 4.92 19.38 12.10
CA PRO A 280 4.95 19.06 13.54
C PRO A 280 4.97 17.54 13.80
N ALA A 281 5.25 17.12 15.04
CA ALA A 281 5.21 15.70 15.38
C ALA A 281 3.75 15.17 15.29
N PRO A 282 3.51 14.01 14.64
CA PRO A 282 2.19 13.39 14.63
C PRO A 282 1.87 12.70 15.97
N GLU A 283 0.62 12.31 16.15
CA GLU A 283 0.20 11.46 17.27
C GLU A 283 0.65 10.02 16.99
N MET A 284 1.40 9.44 17.93
CA MET A 284 2.04 8.13 17.79
C MET A 284 1.07 6.99 18.11
N VAL A 285 1.02 5.96 17.27
CA VAL A 285 0.10 4.81 17.45
C VAL A 285 0.90 3.53 17.71
N GLY A 286 0.87 3.03 18.95
CA GLY A 286 1.48 1.74 19.31
C GLY A 286 3.02 1.71 19.28
N VAL A 287 3.67 2.86 19.12
CA VAL A 287 5.14 3.02 19.05
C VAL A 287 5.65 4.03 20.07
N GLN A 288 6.93 3.92 20.42
CA GLN A 288 7.54 4.71 21.48
C GLN A 288 8.27 5.96 20.96
N SER A 289 8.72 5.95 19.70
CA SER A 289 9.51 7.05 19.15
C SER A 289 9.20 7.35 17.67
N LEU A 290 9.29 8.63 17.28
CA LEU A 290 9.13 9.05 15.89
C LEU A 290 10.07 8.29 14.93
N GLN A 291 11.22 7.86 15.45
CA GLN A 291 12.16 7.04 14.71
C GLN A 291 11.54 5.69 14.31
N ASP A 292 10.68 5.09 15.14
CA ASP A 292 10.00 3.84 14.81
C ASP A 292 9.02 4.02 13.65
N VAL A 293 8.29 5.14 13.63
CA VAL A 293 7.40 5.53 12.50
C VAL A 293 8.22 5.61 11.21
N ILE A 294 9.39 6.24 11.27
CA ILE A 294 10.22 6.51 10.08
C ILE A 294 10.96 5.26 9.60
N THR A 295 11.60 4.52 10.50
CA THR A 295 12.43 3.36 10.15
C THR A 295 11.61 2.13 9.82
N TYR A 296 10.51 1.89 10.54
CA TYR A 296 9.69 0.68 10.36
C TYR A 296 8.42 0.93 9.56
N GLY A 297 8.12 2.18 9.18
CA GLY A 297 6.91 2.51 8.42
C GLY A 297 5.64 2.22 9.21
N VAL A 298 5.62 2.54 10.50
CA VAL A 298 4.43 2.35 11.34
C VAL A 298 3.46 3.50 11.13
N ALA A 299 2.16 3.22 11.21
CA ALA A 299 1.13 4.24 11.12
C ALA A 299 1.25 5.27 12.25
N ALA A 300 0.91 6.52 11.93
CA ALA A 300 0.76 7.59 12.90
C ALA A 300 -0.51 8.39 12.57
N THR A 301 -1.04 9.10 13.56
CA THR A 301 -2.23 9.93 13.37
C THR A 301 -1.86 11.39 13.11
N TYR A 302 -2.35 11.90 11.99
CA TYR A 302 -2.17 13.26 11.51
C TYR A 302 -3.46 14.07 11.68
N GLN A 303 -3.33 15.33 12.08
CA GLN A 303 -4.48 16.18 12.39
C GLN A 303 -5.00 16.91 11.15
N ALA A 304 -6.32 17.08 11.10
CA ALA A 304 -6.99 17.84 10.05
C ALA A 304 -6.46 19.27 9.94
N GLY A 305 -6.35 19.79 8.72
CA GLY A 305 -5.92 21.17 8.45
C GLY A 305 -4.44 21.44 8.70
N THR A 306 -3.65 20.44 9.13
CA THR A 306 -2.22 20.60 9.40
C THR A 306 -1.39 20.17 8.20
N THR A 307 -0.37 20.97 7.86
CA THR A 307 0.66 20.58 6.88
C THR A 307 1.87 20.04 7.62
N TYR A 308 2.21 18.78 7.36
CA TYR A 308 3.36 18.10 7.92
C TYR A 308 4.51 18.12 6.92
N THR A 309 5.70 18.49 7.37
CA THR A 309 6.94 18.39 6.59
C THR A 309 7.72 17.18 7.05
N PHE A 310 8.01 16.29 6.11
CA PHE A 310 8.81 15.10 6.30
C PHE A 310 10.22 15.36 5.78
N THR A 311 11.24 14.91 6.51
CA THR A 311 12.61 14.77 6.02
C THR A 311 13.03 13.34 6.30
N VAL A 312 13.30 12.55 5.26
CA VAL A 312 13.63 11.13 5.38
C VAL A 312 14.98 10.88 4.72
N ASP A 313 15.92 10.38 5.52
CA ASP A 313 17.23 9.94 5.09
C ASP A 313 17.15 8.46 4.74
N MET A 314 17.44 8.12 3.49
CA MET A 314 17.33 6.75 3.00
C MET A 314 18.67 6.27 2.46
N VAL A 315 19.00 5.03 2.79
CA VAL A 315 20.21 4.32 2.34
C VAL A 315 19.81 3.05 1.59
N PRO A 316 20.71 2.44 0.80
CA PRO A 316 20.40 1.18 0.17
C PRO A 316 20.01 0.11 1.18
N ASP A 317 19.04 -0.70 0.80
CA ASP A 317 18.41 -1.68 1.67
C ASP A 317 19.27 -2.93 1.96
N TYR A 318 20.45 -3.04 1.32
CA TYR A 318 21.52 -3.97 1.66
C TYR A 318 22.49 -3.44 2.73
N VAL A 319 22.38 -2.17 3.14
CA VAL A 319 23.24 -1.58 4.19
C VAL A 319 22.54 -1.64 5.53
N PHE A 320 23.18 -2.10 6.60
CA PHE A 320 22.62 -2.13 7.96
C PHE A 320 23.43 -1.25 8.89
N GLN A 321 22.75 -0.50 9.75
CA GLN A 321 23.38 0.25 10.84
C GLN A 321 23.42 -0.65 12.09
N GLY A 322 24.58 -0.72 12.73
CA GLY A 322 24.75 -1.43 14.00
C GLY A 322 24.18 -0.64 15.18
N THR A 323 24.24 -1.25 16.36
CA THR A 323 23.93 -0.60 17.64
C THR A 323 24.86 0.58 17.95
N GLN A 324 26.10 0.55 17.43
CA GLN A 324 27.01 1.68 17.52
C GLN A 324 26.71 2.69 16.42
N THR A 325 26.29 3.90 16.81
CA THR A 325 25.98 4.98 15.87
C THR A 325 27.12 5.22 14.88
N GLY A 326 26.78 5.24 13.60
CA GLY A 326 27.73 5.48 12.51
C GLY A 326 28.50 4.25 12.02
N ARG A 327 28.35 3.07 12.66
CA ARG A 327 28.88 1.82 12.12
C ARG A 327 27.88 1.15 11.21
N PHE A 328 28.34 0.79 10.01
CA PHE A 328 27.53 0.11 9.01
C PHE A 328 28.13 -1.24 8.62
N CYS A 329 27.28 -2.14 8.15
CA CYS A 329 27.71 -3.33 7.42
C CYS A 329 26.95 -3.43 6.10
N ILE A 330 27.53 -4.13 5.12
CA ILE A 330 26.98 -4.38 3.80
C ILE A 330 26.57 -5.86 3.71
N HIS A 331 25.29 -6.13 3.45
CA HIS A 331 24.75 -7.48 3.30
C HIS A 331 24.78 -7.91 1.83
N ASN A 332 25.94 -8.35 1.37
CA ASN A 332 26.16 -8.80 0.00
C ASN A 332 25.25 -9.97 -0.41
N GLN A 333 24.73 -10.74 0.54
CA GLN A 333 23.89 -11.91 0.28
C GLN A 333 22.39 -11.62 0.19
N LYS A 334 21.97 -10.36 0.42
CA LYS A 334 20.58 -9.94 0.25
C LYS A 334 20.04 -10.26 -1.14
N VAL A 335 20.84 -9.99 -2.16
CA VAL A 335 20.43 -10.15 -3.56
C VAL A 335 20.75 -11.56 -4.05
N THR A 336 19.71 -12.36 -4.25
CA THR A 336 19.83 -13.74 -4.74
C THR A 336 20.13 -13.82 -6.23
N ASN A 337 19.68 -12.83 -7.03
CA ASN A 337 20.01 -12.72 -8.45
C ASN A 337 21.40 -12.13 -8.67
N ARG A 338 22.43 -12.98 -8.67
CA ARG A 338 23.84 -12.57 -8.75
C ARG A 338 24.19 -11.82 -10.03
N ALA A 339 23.69 -12.26 -11.18
CA ALA A 339 23.96 -11.60 -12.45
C ALA A 339 23.42 -10.15 -12.48
N ALA A 340 22.22 -9.94 -11.91
CA ALA A 340 21.66 -8.60 -11.78
C ALA A 340 22.47 -7.73 -10.81
N TRP A 341 22.86 -8.29 -9.66
CA TRP A 341 23.69 -7.58 -8.67
C TRP A 341 25.02 -7.11 -9.27
N GLU A 342 25.75 -8.01 -9.93
CA GLU A 342 27.04 -7.69 -10.57
C GLU A 342 26.89 -6.59 -11.62
N ALA A 343 25.86 -6.67 -12.47
CA ALA A 343 25.60 -5.65 -13.48
C ALA A 343 25.22 -4.29 -12.86
N ILE A 344 24.41 -4.29 -11.80
CA ILE A 344 24.01 -3.08 -11.08
C ILE A 344 25.22 -2.42 -10.40
N MET A 345 26.09 -3.20 -9.77
CA MET A 345 27.31 -2.69 -9.10
C MET A 345 28.34 -2.18 -10.11
N ALA A 346 28.46 -2.81 -11.28
CA ALA A 346 29.38 -2.38 -12.33
C ALA A 346 28.91 -1.12 -13.07
N SER A 347 27.63 -0.76 -12.99
CA SER A 347 27.08 0.40 -13.68
C SER A 347 27.56 1.70 -13.07
N GLN A 348 28.15 2.56 -13.91
CA GLN A 348 28.53 3.94 -13.57
C GLN A 348 27.52 4.98 -14.10
N ALA A 349 26.52 4.54 -14.85
CA ALA A 349 25.51 5.43 -15.41
C ALA A 349 24.56 5.93 -14.30
N ALA A 350 24.14 7.19 -14.40
CA ALA A 350 23.10 7.72 -13.53
C ALA A 350 21.79 6.93 -13.73
N VAL A 351 21.08 6.68 -12.63
CA VAL A 351 19.90 5.80 -12.60
C VAL A 351 18.66 6.61 -12.19
N PRO A 352 17.53 6.49 -12.89
CA PRO A 352 16.26 7.05 -12.42
C PRO A 352 15.74 6.30 -11.20
N TYR A 353 15.08 6.98 -10.27
CA TYR A 353 14.43 6.35 -9.11
C TYR A 353 12.94 6.68 -9.11
N SER A 354 12.11 5.71 -8.78
CA SER A 354 10.70 5.91 -8.50
C SER A 354 10.49 6.14 -7.01
N ILE A 355 9.56 7.03 -6.68
CA ILE A 355 9.11 7.35 -5.33
C ILE A 355 7.62 7.03 -5.28
N SER A 356 7.18 6.32 -4.24
CA SER A 356 5.77 6.28 -3.83
C SER A 356 5.68 6.58 -2.34
N ILE A 357 4.59 7.22 -1.89
CA ILE A 357 4.32 7.44 -0.47
C ILE A 357 3.22 6.47 -0.04
N SER A 358 3.49 5.64 0.97
CA SER A 358 2.54 4.64 1.48
C SER A 358 1.18 5.27 1.81
N ASP A 359 0.10 4.48 1.70
CA ASP A 359 -1.29 4.86 1.98
C ASP A 359 -1.79 6.12 1.24
N THR A 360 -1.05 6.57 0.23
CA THR A 360 -1.43 7.63 -0.70
C THR A 360 -1.39 7.14 -2.14
N GLU A 361 -2.07 7.85 -3.02
CA GLU A 361 -2.04 7.65 -4.46
C GLU A 361 -0.89 8.40 -5.15
N THR A 362 0.07 8.92 -4.38
CA THR A 362 1.16 9.75 -4.91
C THR A 362 2.36 8.91 -5.32
N SER A 363 2.77 9.08 -6.57
CA SER A 363 4.07 8.67 -7.08
C SER A 363 4.88 9.87 -7.58
N ALA A 364 6.19 9.73 -7.71
CA ALA A 364 7.06 10.72 -8.33
C ALA A 364 8.32 10.03 -8.88
N ASN A 365 9.08 10.73 -9.73
CA ASN A 365 10.32 10.19 -10.28
C ASN A 365 11.50 11.15 -10.07
N ILE A 366 12.63 10.60 -9.63
CA ILE A 366 13.94 11.23 -9.75
C ILE A 366 14.50 10.85 -11.12
N PRO A 367 14.71 11.80 -12.05
CA PRO A 367 15.05 11.48 -13.44
C PRO A 367 16.44 10.84 -13.59
N ALA A 368 17.39 11.23 -12.74
CA ALA A 368 18.73 10.70 -12.71
C ALA A 368 19.34 10.92 -11.32
N PHE A 369 19.98 9.89 -10.78
CA PHE A 369 20.64 9.91 -9.48
C PHE A 369 21.85 8.97 -9.48
N PHE A 370 22.56 8.90 -8.35
CA PHE A 370 23.71 8.00 -8.21
C PHE A 370 23.34 6.53 -8.44
N PRO A 371 24.16 5.76 -9.18
CA PRO A 371 24.00 4.31 -9.25
C PRO A 371 24.33 3.66 -7.91
N GLN A 372 23.86 2.43 -7.74
CA GLN A 372 24.02 1.71 -6.47
C GLN A 372 25.48 1.37 -6.16
N GLY A 373 26.31 1.16 -7.18
CA GLY A 373 27.76 0.98 -7.01
C GLY A 373 28.43 2.16 -6.27
N THR A 374 27.99 3.40 -6.54
CA THR A 374 28.53 4.58 -5.84
C THR A 374 28.26 4.54 -4.34
N PHE A 375 27.06 4.14 -3.93
CA PHE A 375 26.74 4.02 -2.50
C PHE A 375 27.52 2.88 -1.85
N TYR A 376 27.60 1.74 -2.53
CA TYR A 376 28.38 0.59 -2.07
C TYR A 376 29.84 0.97 -1.79
N GLU A 377 30.51 1.60 -2.76
CA GLU A 377 31.89 2.06 -2.64
C GLU A 377 32.05 3.09 -1.52
N SER A 378 31.08 4.01 -1.38
CA SER A 378 31.10 5.02 -0.32
C SER A 378 31.00 4.41 1.08
N PHE A 379 30.16 3.40 1.27
CA PHE A 379 30.09 2.66 2.54
C PHE A 379 31.37 1.85 2.80
N ALA A 380 31.89 1.14 1.79
CA ALA A 380 33.12 0.38 1.92
C ALA A 380 34.31 1.27 2.29
N ALA A 381 34.46 2.42 1.61
CA ALA A 381 35.48 3.43 1.92
C ALA A 381 35.28 4.05 3.32
N GLY A 382 34.02 4.15 3.78
CA GLY A 382 33.65 4.57 5.13
C GLY A 382 33.89 3.52 6.22
N GLY A 383 34.46 2.36 5.88
CA GLY A 383 34.77 1.29 6.83
C GLY A 383 33.61 0.35 7.13
N ALA A 384 32.57 0.31 6.29
CA ALA A 384 31.53 -0.71 6.41
C ALA A 384 32.10 -2.10 6.11
N PHE A 385 31.78 -3.07 6.96
CA PHE A 385 32.26 -4.45 6.83
C PHE A 385 31.14 -5.37 6.31
N ASP A 386 31.44 -6.64 6.01
CA ASP A 386 30.42 -7.60 5.55
C ASP A 386 29.50 -8.01 6.70
N CYS A 387 28.18 -7.89 6.51
CA CYS A 387 27.21 -8.35 7.52
C CYS A 387 27.24 -9.87 7.73
N GLY A 388 27.85 -10.64 6.82
CA GLY A 388 27.77 -12.09 6.80
C GLY A 388 26.42 -12.60 6.29
N PRO A 389 26.12 -13.90 6.46
CA PRO A 389 24.91 -14.53 5.91
C PRO A 389 23.62 -14.12 6.65
N VAL A 390 23.75 -13.68 7.89
CA VAL A 390 22.63 -13.20 8.71
C VAL A 390 23.07 -11.87 9.32
N PRO A 391 22.50 -10.73 8.89
CA PRO A 391 22.83 -9.44 9.47
C PRO A 391 22.54 -9.46 10.97
N ASN A 392 23.60 -9.36 11.78
CA ASN A 392 23.47 -9.12 13.21
C ASN A 392 23.50 -7.61 13.43
N ILE A 393 22.50 -7.02 14.05
CA ILE A 393 22.47 -5.57 14.32
C ILE A 393 23.32 -5.16 15.55
N ARG A 394 23.89 -6.11 16.30
CA ARG A 394 24.59 -5.89 17.58
C ARG A 394 26.08 -5.55 17.48
N PHE A 395 26.52 -4.84 16.45
CA PHE A 395 27.93 -4.43 16.28
C PHE A 395 28.17 -2.94 16.54
#